data_AF-A0A059CJD6-F1
#
_entry.id   AF-A0A059CJD6-F1
#
_cell.length_a   1.000
_cell.length_b   1.000
_cell.length_c   1.000
_cell.angle_alpha   90.00
_cell.angle_beta   90.00
_cell.angle_gamma   90.00
#
_symmetry.space_group_name_H-M   'P 1'
#
loop_
_entity.id
_entity.type
_entity.pdbx_description
1 polymer ?
#
loop_
_entity_poly.entity_id
_entity_poly.type
_entity_poly.pdbx_seq_one_letter_code
_entity_poly.pdbx_strand_id
1 'polypeptide(L)'
;MKPYSHGLRSEDERRGDCGLAHSEGPYGENLAEGEGHGVLNSRDSVTMWVEENDNYDPGSNSCVRGECLHYTQVLWRNSVHLGCARVKCDNGQWFVICSYNPPSNYDGEWPY
;
A
#
# COMPACT_ATOMS: atom_id res chain seq x y z
N MET A 1 1.44 -14.46 19.20
CA MET A 1 1.33 -13.31 18.27
C MET A 1 2.34 -13.57 17.16
N LYS A 2 1.91 -14.08 15.99
CA LYS A 2 2.84 -14.29 14.86
C LYS A 2 3.01 -12.93 14.16
N PRO A 3 4.23 -12.41 13.97
CA PRO A 3 4.42 -11.17 13.24
C PRO A 3 3.94 -11.35 11.80
N TYR A 4 3.50 -10.25 11.19
CA TYR A 4 3.13 -10.15 9.77
C TYR A 4 4.37 -10.43 8.90
N SER A 5 4.74 -11.70 8.76
CA SER A 5 5.94 -12.14 8.03
C SER A 5 5.80 -12.02 6.50
N HIS A 6 4.64 -11.63 6.01
CA HIS A 6 4.34 -11.59 4.58
C HIS A 6 4.89 -10.32 3.93
N GLY A 7 4.56 -9.16 4.51
CA GLY A 7 5.17 -7.89 4.13
C GLY A 7 6.69 -7.90 4.31
N LEU A 8 7.22 -8.73 5.23
CA LEU A 8 8.66 -8.95 5.48
C LEU A 8 9.39 -9.89 4.49
N ARG A 9 8.65 -10.57 3.61
CA ARG A 9 9.25 -11.35 2.52
C ARG A 9 9.20 -10.58 1.22
N SER A 10 8.09 -9.91 0.98
CA SER A 10 7.85 -9.17 -0.26
C SER A 10 8.81 -8.01 -0.44
N GLU A 11 9.13 -7.23 0.61
CA GLU A 11 10.11 -6.15 0.48
C GLU A 11 11.51 -6.70 0.21
N ASP A 12 11.92 -7.79 0.85
CA ASP A 12 13.23 -8.40 0.60
C ASP A 12 13.35 -8.93 -0.83
N GLU A 13 12.27 -9.47 -1.42
CA GLU A 13 12.22 -9.88 -2.83
C GLU A 13 12.37 -8.70 -3.80
N ARG A 14 11.89 -7.51 -3.43
CA ARG A 14 12.01 -6.28 -4.24
C ARG A 14 13.37 -5.59 -4.12
N ARG A 15 14.28 -6.05 -3.25
CA ARG A 15 15.58 -5.40 -3.04
C ARG A 15 16.39 -5.19 -4.34
N GLY A 16 16.34 -6.15 -5.26
CA GLY A 16 17.13 -6.11 -6.49
C GLY A 16 16.55 -5.23 -7.60
N ASP A 17 15.21 -5.12 -7.69
CA ASP A 17 14.53 -4.43 -8.80
C ASP A 17 13.73 -3.19 -8.39
N CYS A 18 13.46 -3.03 -7.09
CA CYS A 18 12.58 -2.02 -6.51
C CYS A 18 11.16 -1.98 -7.10
N GLY A 19 10.75 -3.02 -7.81
CA GLY A 19 9.52 -3.00 -8.61
C GLY A 19 8.27 -2.92 -7.75
N LEU A 20 7.32 -2.09 -8.17
CA LEU A 20 5.96 -2.03 -7.62
C LEU A 20 5.13 -3.23 -8.10
N ALA A 21 5.48 -4.42 -7.61
CA ALA A 21 4.76 -5.67 -7.87
C ALA A 21 4.15 -6.21 -6.59
N HIS A 22 2.85 -6.52 -6.64
CA HIS A 22 2.16 -7.19 -5.54
C HIS A 22 2.72 -8.59 -5.31
N SER A 23 2.60 -9.06 -4.07
CA SER A 23 3.18 -10.35 -3.65
C SER A 23 2.34 -11.56 -4.05
N GLU A 24 1.16 -11.35 -4.64
CA GLU A 24 0.14 -12.38 -4.92
C GLU A 24 -0.33 -13.14 -3.65
N GLY A 25 -0.13 -12.54 -2.47
CA GLY A 25 -0.52 -13.08 -1.18
C GLY A 25 -2.02 -12.90 -0.86
N PRO A 26 -2.50 -13.47 0.26
CA PRO A 26 -3.90 -13.42 0.66
C PRO A 26 -4.31 -12.09 1.32
N TYR A 27 -3.46 -11.06 1.28
CA TYR A 27 -3.64 -9.80 1.97
C TYR A 27 -3.85 -8.67 0.96
N GLY A 28 -4.59 -7.64 1.35
CA GLY A 28 -4.60 -6.39 0.59
C GLY A 28 -3.26 -5.69 0.74
N GLU A 29 -2.81 -4.95 -0.27
CA GLU A 29 -1.48 -4.37 -0.30
C GLU A 29 -1.49 -2.95 -0.86
N ASN A 30 -0.79 -2.05 -0.19
CA ASN A 30 -0.37 -0.78 -0.78
C ASN A 30 1.15 -0.79 -0.93
N LEU A 31 1.63 -0.37 -2.09
CA LEU A 31 3.05 -0.29 -2.43
C LEU A 31 3.45 1.16 -2.67
N ALA A 32 4.69 1.49 -2.33
CA ALA A 32 5.28 2.77 -2.69
C ALA A 32 6.77 2.60 -2.95
N GLU A 33 7.28 3.36 -3.90
CA GLU A 33 8.69 3.42 -4.25
C GLU A 33 9.10 4.88 -4.32
N GLY A 34 10.32 5.19 -3.87
CA GLY A 34 10.90 6.49 -4.14
C GLY A 34 12.13 6.82 -3.30
N GLU A 35 12.69 7.99 -3.58
CA GLU A 35 13.87 8.50 -2.87
C GLU A 35 13.50 9.55 -1.81
N GLY A 36 12.28 10.12 -1.85
CA GLY A 36 11.83 11.18 -0.94
C GLY A 36 12.87 12.29 -0.73
N HIS A 37 12.84 12.94 0.43
CA HIS A 37 13.93 13.80 0.93
C HIS A 37 15.10 12.97 1.52
N GLY A 38 15.46 11.85 0.88
CA GLY A 38 16.55 10.95 1.27
C GLY A 38 16.11 9.64 1.95
N VAL A 39 14.87 9.54 2.43
CA VAL A 39 14.26 8.30 2.93
C VAL A 39 12.74 8.32 2.71
N LEU A 40 12.20 7.36 1.96
CA LEU A 40 10.77 7.07 1.97
C LEU A 40 10.49 6.09 3.12
N ASN A 41 9.67 6.49 4.08
CA ASN A 41 9.25 5.62 5.19
C ASN A 41 7.74 5.33 5.10
N SER A 42 7.28 4.36 5.89
CA SER A 42 5.87 3.94 5.86
C SER A 42 4.86 5.04 6.18
N ARG A 43 5.22 6.05 7.00
CA ARG A 43 4.33 7.18 7.27
C ARG A 43 4.18 8.05 6.03
N ASP A 44 5.27 8.36 5.35
CA ASP A 44 5.24 9.17 4.14
C ASP A 44 4.45 8.46 3.03
N SER A 45 4.63 7.14 2.89
CA SER A 45 3.84 6.32 1.97
C SER A 45 2.34 6.36 2.28
N VAL A 46 1.96 6.24 3.56
CA VAL A 46 0.55 6.35 3.96
C VAL A 46 0.00 7.75 3.69
N THR A 47 0.79 8.81 3.88
CA THR A 47 0.37 10.17 3.51
C THR A 47 0.08 10.28 2.02
N MET A 48 0.98 9.79 1.15
CA MET A 48 0.78 9.80 -0.31
C MET A 48 -0.50 9.04 -0.70
N TRP A 49 -0.73 7.86 -0.12
CA TRP A 49 -1.94 7.08 -0.39
C TRP A 49 -3.21 7.78 0.08
N VAL A 50 -3.17 8.48 1.22
CA VAL A 50 -4.34 9.23 1.72
C VAL A 50 -4.63 10.47 0.87
N GLU A 51 -3.61 11.10 0.29
CA GLU A 51 -3.77 12.25 -0.61
C GLU A 51 -4.52 11.89 -1.90
N GLU A 52 -4.62 10.61 -2.26
CA GLU A 52 -5.47 10.16 -3.37
C GLU A 52 -6.98 10.36 -3.12
N ASN A 53 -7.39 10.83 -1.93
CA ASN A 53 -8.77 11.23 -1.66
C ASN A 53 -9.29 12.27 -2.68
N ASP A 54 -8.40 13.12 -3.21
CA ASP A 54 -8.74 14.12 -4.24
C ASP A 54 -9.20 13.46 -5.57
N ASN A 55 -8.86 12.19 -5.75
CA ASN A 55 -9.20 11.38 -6.92
C ASN A 55 -10.41 10.48 -6.71
N TYR A 56 -10.89 10.30 -5.48
CA TYR A 56 -12.02 9.42 -5.18
C TYR A 56 -13.35 10.18 -5.13
N ASP A 57 -14.35 9.73 -5.89
CA ASP A 57 -15.72 10.21 -5.76
C ASP A 57 -16.57 9.22 -4.93
N PRO A 58 -16.95 9.57 -3.69
CA PRO A 58 -17.77 8.70 -2.85
C PRO A 58 -19.19 8.49 -3.38
N GLY A 59 -19.69 9.40 -4.22
CA GLY A 59 -21.03 9.29 -4.79
C GLY A 59 -21.15 8.20 -5.84
N SER A 60 -20.10 8.00 -6.65
CA SER A 60 -20.03 6.95 -7.66
C SER A 60 -19.20 5.73 -7.25
N ASN A 61 -18.48 5.78 -6.12
CA ASN A 61 -17.52 4.76 -5.70
C ASN A 61 -16.47 4.46 -6.77
N SER A 62 -15.89 5.52 -7.33
CA SER A 62 -14.94 5.39 -8.43
C SER A 62 -13.81 6.40 -8.34
N CYS A 63 -12.67 6.06 -8.93
CA CYS A 63 -11.59 7.00 -9.12
C CYS A 63 -11.87 7.87 -10.35
N VAL A 64 -11.95 9.19 -10.15
CA VAL A 64 -12.41 10.15 -11.17
C VAL A 64 -11.28 11.00 -11.77
N ARG A 65 -10.09 11.04 -11.15
CA ARG A 65 -8.97 11.92 -11.57
C ARG A 65 -7.60 11.25 -11.59
N GLY A 66 -7.52 9.95 -11.29
CA GLY A 66 -6.27 9.21 -11.19
C GLY A 66 -6.42 7.99 -10.32
N GLU A 67 -5.32 7.51 -9.76
CA GLU A 67 -5.32 6.42 -8.79
C GLU A 67 -6.03 6.84 -7.50
N CYS A 68 -6.81 5.93 -6.91
CA CYS A 68 -7.44 6.15 -5.61
C CYS A 68 -7.58 4.87 -4.77
N LEU A 69 -7.12 3.73 -5.29
CA LEU A 69 -7.30 2.44 -4.64
C LEU A 69 -6.42 2.30 -3.40
N HIS A 70 -5.30 3.03 -3.31
CA HIS A 70 -4.53 3.06 -2.08
C HIS A 70 -5.28 3.81 -0.97
N TYR A 71 -5.95 4.92 -1.31
CA TYR A 71 -6.82 5.64 -0.38
C TYR A 71 -7.96 4.77 0.16
N THR A 72 -8.70 4.09 -0.72
CA THR A 72 -9.82 3.24 -0.30
C THR A 72 -9.35 2.04 0.53
N GLN A 73 -8.18 1.48 0.23
CA GLN A 73 -7.56 0.43 1.06
C GLN A 73 -7.21 0.94 2.47
N VAL A 74 -6.66 2.16 2.59
CA VAL A 74 -6.33 2.76 3.90
C VAL A 74 -7.57 2.96 4.76
N LEU A 75 -8.69 3.35 4.15
CA LEU A 75 -9.95 3.62 4.87
C LEU A 75 -10.89 2.41 4.98
N TRP A 76 -10.50 1.26 4.44
CA TRP A 76 -11.39 0.10 4.36
C TRP A 76 -11.83 -0.38 5.75
N ARG A 77 -13.12 -0.21 6.05
CA ARG A 77 -13.70 -0.47 7.37
C ARG A 77 -13.45 -1.89 7.89
N ASN A 78 -13.38 -2.86 6.99
CA ASN A 78 -13.22 -4.27 7.35
C ASN A 78 -11.74 -4.68 7.53
N SER A 79 -10.77 -3.86 7.13
CA SER A 79 -9.34 -4.14 7.30
C SER A 79 -8.90 -3.79 8.73
N VAL A 80 -8.91 -4.78 9.63
CA VAL A 80 -8.66 -4.57 11.08
C VAL A 80 -7.23 -4.88 11.52
N HIS A 81 -6.41 -5.35 10.58
CA HIS A 81 -5.04 -5.79 10.81
C HIS A 81 -4.13 -5.18 9.76
N LEU A 82 -3.02 -4.61 10.21
CA LEU A 82 -2.05 -3.88 9.38
C LEU A 82 -0.63 -4.29 9.78
N GLY A 83 0.22 -4.53 8.78
CA GLY A 83 1.65 -4.68 8.94
C GLY A 83 2.39 -4.05 7.77
N CYS A 84 3.43 -3.26 8.04
CA CYS A 84 4.22 -2.61 7.00
C CYS A 84 5.69 -2.98 7.10
N ALA A 85 6.36 -2.98 5.96
CA ALA A 85 7.79 -3.21 5.84
C ALA A 85 8.40 -2.25 4.79
N ARG A 86 9.72 -2.14 4.81
CA ARG A 86 10.45 -1.36 3.80
C ARG A 86 11.85 -1.91 3.59
N VAL A 87 12.35 -1.78 2.37
CA VAL A 87 13.72 -2.16 2.01
C VAL A 87 14.41 -1.02 1.27
N LYS A 88 15.72 -0.89 1.46
CA LYS A 88 16.55 -0.09 0.56
C LYS A 88 16.97 -0.98 -0.60
N CYS A 89 16.55 -0.60 -1.79
CA CYS A 89 16.88 -1.29 -3.03
C CYS A 89 18.32 -1.02 -3.47
N ASP A 90 18.86 -1.88 -4.32
CA ASP A 90 20.24 -1.79 -4.81
C ASP A 90 20.48 -0.52 -5.65
N ASN A 91 19.42 0.00 -6.28
CA ASN A 91 19.44 1.27 -7.02
C ASN A 91 19.43 2.52 -6.11
N GLY A 92 19.35 2.34 -4.79
CA GLY A 92 19.36 3.42 -3.80
C GLY A 92 17.99 3.90 -3.35
N GLN A 93 16.92 3.53 -4.06
CA GLN A 93 15.54 3.86 -3.75
C GLN A 93 15.02 3.04 -2.56
N TRP A 94 13.89 3.46 -2.02
CA TRP A 94 13.17 2.72 -0.98
C TRP A 94 11.91 2.12 -1.56
N PHE A 95 11.70 0.83 -1.31
CA PHE A 95 10.43 0.16 -1.52
C PHE A 95 9.73 -0.01 -0.18
N VAL A 96 8.43 0.29 -0.15
CA VAL A 96 7.56 0.20 1.03
C VAL A 96 6.33 -0.62 0.67
N ILE A 97 5.95 -1.52 1.57
CA ILE A 97 4.73 -2.31 1.49
C ILE A 97 3.96 -2.21 2.80
N CYS A 98 2.64 -2.08 2.71
CA CYS A 98 1.72 -2.28 3.82
C CYS A 98 0.69 -3.34 3.44
N SER A 99 0.56 -4.37 4.27
CA SER A 99 -0.40 -5.46 4.11
C SER A 99 -1.59 -5.29 5.06
N TYR A 100 -2.80 -5.50 4.54
CA TYR A 100 -4.08 -5.31 5.20
C TYR A 100 -4.84 -6.63 5.28
N ASN A 101 -5.46 -6.91 6.43
CA ASN A 101 -6.25 -8.13 6.64
C ASN A 101 -7.54 -7.86 7.44
N PRO A 102 -8.70 -8.40 7.03
CA PRO A 102 -9.06 -8.90 5.69
C PRO A 102 -8.65 -7.99 4.52
N PRO A 103 -8.50 -8.51 3.28
CA PRO A 103 -8.25 -7.68 2.10
C PRO A 103 -9.42 -6.72 1.83
N SER A 104 -9.15 -5.70 1.02
CA SER A 104 -10.08 -4.60 0.70
C SER A 104 -10.39 -4.50 -0.80
N ASN A 105 -11.05 -3.39 -1.20
CA ASN A 105 -11.25 -2.99 -2.59
C ASN A 105 -11.99 -4.05 -3.42
N TYR A 106 -12.99 -4.69 -2.80
CA TYR A 106 -13.89 -5.58 -3.52
C TYR A 106 -14.79 -4.78 -4.47
N ASP A 107 -14.93 -5.27 -5.70
CA ASP A 107 -15.75 -4.62 -6.73
C ASP A 107 -17.17 -4.35 -6.24
N GLY A 108 -17.57 -3.08 -6.30
CA GLY A 108 -18.90 -2.62 -5.90
C GLY A 108 -19.11 -2.48 -4.38
N GLU A 109 -18.08 -2.67 -3.56
CA GLU A 109 -18.13 -2.38 -2.13
C GLU A 109 -17.57 -0.99 -1.82
N TRP A 110 -18.19 -0.29 -0.86
CA TRP A 110 -17.72 1.00 -0.39
C TRP A 110 -16.70 0.82 0.73
N PRO A 111 -15.67 1.67 0.80
CA PRO A 111 -14.66 1.60 1.85
C PRO A 111 -15.22 1.89 3.25
N TYR A 112 -16.34 2.64 3.38
CA TYR A 112 -16.95 3.04 4.66
C TYR A 112 -18.45 3.32 4.56
#